data_AF-A0A844EDM8-F1
#
_entry.id   AF-A0A844EDM8-F1
#
_cell.length_a   1.000
_cell.length_b   1.000
_cell.length_c   1.000
_cell.angle_alpha   90.00
_cell.angle_beta   90.00
_cell.angle_gamma   90.00
#
_symmetry.space_group_name_H-M   'P 1'
#
loop_
_entity.id
_entity.type
_entity.pdbx_description
1 polymer ?
#
loop_
_entity_poly.entity_id
_entity_poly.type
_entity_poly.pdbx_seq_one_letter_code
_entity_poly.pdbx_strand_id
1 'polypeptide(L)' 'ATIYANNCSLFQYTTTEKIHVAEHELGHALGLQHSSSPDSIMSPTVCDNDISAGDVAGLAAAYPS' A
#
# COMPACT_ATOMS: atom_id res chain seq x y z
N ALA A 1 19.96 18.80 1.33
CA ALA A 1 18.70 18.29 0.76
C ALA A 1 18.36 17.02 1.51
N THR A 2 17.19 16.96 2.16
CA THR A 2 16.72 15.72 2.78
C THR A 2 16.22 14.82 1.66
N ILE A 3 16.96 13.76 1.33
CA ILE A 3 16.62 12.86 0.21
C ILE A 3 15.47 11.91 0.56
N TYR A 4 15.13 11.77 1.85
CA TYR A 4 14.00 10.98 2.33
C TYR A 4 13.17 11.77 3.35
N ALA A 5 11.99 12.22 2.95
CA ALA A 5 11.00 12.73 3.90
C ALA A 5 10.31 11.54 4.57
N ASN A 6 10.32 11.50 5.90
CA ASN A 6 9.47 10.57 6.65
C ASN A 6 8.04 11.11 6.62
N ASN A 7 7.29 10.78 5.57
CA ASN A 7 5.92 11.24 5.35
C ASN A 7 5.01 10.84 6.52
N CYS A 8 5.18 9.64 7.08
CA CYS A 8 4.42 9.19 8.25
C CYS A 8 4.60 10.11 9.46
N SER A 9 5.80 10.67 9.65
CA SER A 9 6.07 11.65 10.72
C SER A 9 5.57 13.05 10.35
N LEU A 10 5.81 13.47 9.10
CA LEU A 10 5.44 14.80 8.59
C LEU A 10 3.93 15.03 8.64
N PHE A 11 3.15 14.03 8.25
CA PHE A 11 1.69 14.08 8.21
C PHE A 11 1.03 13.48 9.46
N GLN A 12 1.80 13.16 10.50
CA GLN A 12 1.29 12.69 11.79
C GLN A 12 0.38 11.46 11.67
N TYR A 13 0.74 10.50 10.82
CA TYR A 13 -0.06 9.30 10.61
C TYR A 13 -0.28 8.55 11.93
N THR A 14 -1.53 8.12 12.11
CA THR A 14 -1.96 7.18 13.13
C THR A 14 -1.20 5.86 12.99
N THR A 15 -1.30 5.01 14.02
CA THR A 15 -0.74 3.66 13.95
C THR A 15 -1.38 2.86 12.80
N THR A 16 -2.69 3.02 12.58
CA THR A 16 -3.43 2.34 11.51
C THR A 16 -2.94 2.77 10.12
N GLU A 17 -2.85 4.07 9.85
CA GLU A 17 -2.34 4.56 8.55
C GLU A 17 -0.90 4.11 8.29
N LYS A 18 -0.05 3.99 9.32
CA LYS A 18 1.30 3.42 9.19
C LYS A 18 1.29 1.94 8.84
N ILE A 19 0.33 1.18 9.37
CA ILE A 19 0.14 -0.24 9.03
C ILE A 19 -0.29 -0.35 7.57
N HIS A 20 -1.26 0.44 7.12
CA HIS A 20 -1.72 0.41 5.73
C HIS A 20 -0.62 0.79 4.73
N VAL A 21 0.20 1.81 5.05
CA VAL A 21 1.39 2.13 4.23
C VAL A 21 2.37 0.96 4.23
N ALA A 22 2.61 0.31 5.36
CA ALA A 22 3.48 -0.87 5.40
C ALA A 22 2.93 -2.02 4.54
N GLU A 23 1.61 -2.25 4.56
CA GLU A 23 0.93 -3.24 3.73
C GLU A 23 1.05 -2.90 2.23
N HIS A 24 0.88 -1.62 1.85
CA HIS A 24 1.09 -1.14 0.48
C HIS A 24 2.50 -1.46 -0.03
N GLU A 25 3.53 -1.09 0.74
CA GLU A 25 4.92 -1.31 0.36
C GLU A 25 5.30 -2.80 0.36
N LEU A 26 4.72 -3.59 1.26
CA LEU A 26 4.83 -5.06 1.21
C LEU A 26 4.17 -5.63 -0.05
N GLY A 27 3.03 -5.09 -0.49
CA GLY A 27 2.41 -5.43 -1.76
C GLY A 27 3.35 -5.23 -2.94
N HIS A 28 4.07 -4.09 -2.99
CA HIS A 28 5.13 -3.87 -3.98
C HIS A 28 6.27 -4.89 -3.87
N ALA A 29 6.74 -5.19 -2.66
CA ALA A 29 7.79 -6.19 -2.44
C ALA A 29 7.36 -7.60 -2.91
N LEU A 30 6.07 -7.89 -2.87
CA LEU A 30 5.46 -9.13 -3.36
C LEU A 30 5.05 -9.08 -4.85
N GLY A 31 5.32 -7.97 -5.55
CA GLY A 31 5.12 -7.86 -6.99
C GLY A 31 3.81 -7.22 -7.46
N LEU A 32 3.02 -6.65 -6.55
CA LEU A 32 1.86 -5.83 -6.93
C LEU A 32 2.30 -4.46 -7.46
N GLN A 33 1.59 -3.96 -8.47
CA GLN A 33 1.68 -2.57 -8.92
C GLN A 33 0.56 -1.73 -8.28
N HIS A 34 0.64 -0.41 -8.46
CA HIS A 34 -0.44 0.47 -8.02
C HIS A 34 -1.78 0.07 -8.63
N SER A 35 -2.84 0.11 -7.81
CA SER A 35 -4.21 -0.05 -8.24
C SER A 35 -4.78 1.28 -8.72
N SER A 36 -5.65 1.22 -9.72
CA SER A 36 -6.50 2.36 -10.11
C SER A 36 -7.77 2.46 -9.27
N SER A 37 -8.07 1.43 -8.46
CA SER A 37 -9.18 1.47 -7.52
C SER A 37 -8.82 2.36 -6.32
N PRO A 38 -9.60 3.40 -6.03
CA PRO A 38 -9.32 4.28 -4.90
C PRO A 38 -9.51 3.59 -3.54
N ASP A 39 -10.18 2.44 -3.49
CA ASP A 39 -10.46 1.67 -2.26
C ASP A 39 -9.43 0.54 -2.00
N SER A 40 -8.44 0.36 -2.89
CA SER A 40 -7.42 -0.68 -2.76
C SER A 40 -6.26 -0.21 -1.88
N ILE A 41 -5.70 -1.11 -1.06
CA ILE A 41 -4.46 -0.85 -0.30
C ILE A 41 -3.31 -0.41 -1.23
N MET A 42 -3.32 -0.85 -2.49
CA MET A 42 -2.35 -0.49 -3.53
C MET A 42 -2.68 0.83 -4.25
N SER A 43 -3.67 1.61 -3.79
CA SER A 43 -3.93 2.95 -4.29
C SER A 43 -2.75 3.88 -3.94
N PRO A 44 -2.19 4.64 -4.90
CA PRO A 44 -1.00 5.46 -4.66
C PRO A 44 -1.26 6.78 -3.93
N THR A 45 -2.53 7.10 -3.63
CA THR A 45 -2.93 8.45 -3.19
C THR A 45 -3.43 8.53 -1.76
N VAL A 46 -3.70 7.40 -1.12
CA VAL A 46 -4.34 7.33 0.19
C VAL A 46 -3.61 6.32 1.08
N CYS A 47 -3.66 6.57 2.39
CA CYS A 47 -2.99 5.76 3.41
C CYS A 47 -3.97 5.10 4.38
N ASP A 48 -5.28 5.18 4.12
CA ASP A 48 -6.35 4.71 5.02
C ASP A 48 -7.27 3.69 4.34
N ASN A 49 -6.75 2.97 3.35
CA ASN A 49 -7.48 1.89 2.69
C ASN A 49 -7.19 0.55 3.33
N ASP A 50 -8.13 -0.38 3.19
CA ASP A 50 -7.96 -1.78 3.53
C ASP A 50 -7.53 -2.62 2.31
N ILE A 51 -7.12 -3.86 2.56
CA ILE A 51 -6.90 -4.87 1.51
C ILE A 51 -8.21 -5.13 0.75
N SER A 52 -8.19 -4.93 -0.56
CA SER A 52 -9.32 -5.17 -1.45
C SER A 52 -9.25 -6.55 -2.11
N ALA A 53 -10.37 -6.99 -2.68
CA ALA A 53 -10.43 -8.21 -3.48
C ALA A 53 -9.47 -8.19 -4.69
N GLY A 54 -9.20 -7.01 -5.25
CA GLY A 54 -8.25 -6.83 -6.35
C GLY A 54 -6.80 -7.14 -5.94
N ASP A 55 -6.42 -6.78 -4.72
CA ASP A 55 -5.07 -7.00 -4.19
C ASP A 55 -4.81 -8.50 -3.99
N VAL A 56 -5.81 -9.20 -3.43
CA VAL A 56 -5.78 -10.67 -3.25
C VAL A 56 -5.69 -11.38 -4.60
N ALA A 57 -6.50 -10.98 -5.57
CA ALA A 57 -6.48 -11.57 -6.91
C ALA A 57 -5.14 -11.32 -7.63
N GLY A 58 -4.56 -10.13 -7.46
CA GLY A 58 -3.24 -9.79 -8.00
C GLY A 58 -2.13 -10.68 -7.44
N LEU A 59 -2.11 -10.90 -6.13
CA LEU A 59 -1.12 -11.79 -5.50
C LEU A 59 -1.30 -13.24 -5.94
N ALA A 60 -2.54 -13.73 -6.00
CA ALA A 60 -2.83 -15.08 -6.48
C ALA A 60 -2.35 -15.28 -7.93
N ALA A 61 -2.47 -14.26 -8.77
CA ALA A 61 -1.96 -14.30 -10.15
C ALA A 61 -0.42 -14.24 -10.21
N ALA A 62 0.23 -13.53 -9.29
CA ALA A 62 1.69 -13.45 -9.20
C ALA A 62 2.34 -14.75 -8.68
N TYR A 63 1.61 -15.50 -7.85
CA TYR A 63 2.06 -16.77 -7.25
C TYR A 63 1.09 -17.92 -7.53
N PRO A 64 0.98 -18.38 -8.80
CA PRO A 64 0.15 -19.53 -9.14
C PRO A 64 0.72 -20.81 -8.52
N SER A 65 -0.17 -21.70 -8.07
CA SER A 65 0.15 -23.00 -7.46
C SER A 65 0.87 -23.97 -8.38
#